data_AF-A0A2P8W1Z3-F1
#
_entry.id   AF-A0A2P8W1Z3-F1
#
_cell.length_a   1.000
_cell.length_b   1.000
_cell.length_c   1.000
_cell.angle_alpha   90.00
_cell.angle_beta   90.00
_cell.angle_gamma   90.00
#
_symmetry.space_group_name_H-M   'P 1'
#
loop_
_entity.id
_entity.type
_entity.pdbx_description
1 polymer ?
#
loop_
_entity_poly.entity_id
_entity_poly.type
_entity_poly.pdbx_seq_one_letter_code
_entity_poly.pdbx_strand_id
1 'polypeptide(L)'
;MSLPIIETLEQASAGSRFGKILHDIQNYHAHTSDLLDLVEQSGVRQLALYHLVPPPQNALFKKIFSRELPKGAVITQDGMMFELPAASDNVLRIDP
;
A
#
# COMPACT_ATOMS: atom_id res chain seq x y z
N MET A 1 4.32 -0.61 -1.22
CA MET A 1 4.87 -1.96 -1.48
C MET A 1 5.53 -2.48 -0.21
N SER A 2 5.44 -3.78 0.08
CA SER A 2 6.10 -4.36 1.26
C SER A 2 7.49 -4.89 0.89
N LEU A 3 8.55 -4.20 1.32
CA LEU A 3 9.94 -4.61 1.06
C LEU A 3 10.24 -6.04 1.53
N PRO A 4 9.90 -6.45 2.77
CA PRO A 4 10.24 -7.79 3.25
C PRO A 4 9.66 -8.92 2.37
N ILE A 5 8.44 -8.72 1.84
CA ILE A 5 7.83 -9.70 0.94
C ILE A 5 8.60 -9.76 -0.39
N ILE A 6 8.94 -8.60 -0.95
CA ILE A 6 9.59 -8.51 -2.26
C ILE A 6 11.01 -9.08 -2.21
N GLU A 7 11.79 -8.73 -1.20
CA GLU A 7 13.16 -9.26 -1.01
C GLU A 7 13.14 -10.78 -0.86
N THR A 8 12.18 -11.32 -0.09
CA THR A 8 12.02 -12.78 0.07
C THR A 8 11.71 -13.45 -1.27
N LEU A 9 10.80 -12.87 -2.06
CA LEU A 9 10.43 -13.41 -3.37
C LEU A 9 11.56 -13.27 -4.39
N GLU A 10 12.32 -12.18 -4.35
CA GLU A 10 13.48 -11.92 -5.22
C GLU A 10 14.54 -12.99 -4.99
N GLN A 11 14.91 -13.22 -3.72
CA GLN A 11 15.88 -14.25 -3.34
C GLN A 11 15.44 -15.65 -3.79
N ALA A 12 14.16 -15.99 -3.57
CA ALA A 12 13.60 -17.27 -4.02
C ALA A 12 13.56 -17.43 -5.55
N SER A 13 13.64 -16.32 -6.29
CA SER A 13 13.54 -16.26 -7.75
C SER A 13 14.87 -15.92 -8.44
N ALA A 14 15.99 -16.05 -7.72
CA ALA A 14 17.32 -15.68 -8.18
C ALA A 14 17.66 -16.32 -9.54
N GLY A 15 18.23 -15.52 -10.44
CA GLY A 15 18.62 -15.96 -11.79
C GLY A 15 17.46 -16.06 -12.81
N SER A 16 16.22 -15.80 -12.40
CA SER A 16 15.06 -15.78 -13.31
C SER A 16 14.69 -14.36 -13.79
N ARG A 17 13.98 -14.27 -14.91
CA ARG A 17 13.36 -13.01 -15.37
C ARG A 17 12.42 -12.41 -14.30
N PHE A 18 11.73 -13.26 -13.55
CA PHE A 18 10.85 -12.82 -12.48
C PHE A 18 11.63 -12.19 -11.32
N GLY A 19 12.78 -12.78 -10.94
CA GLY A 19 13.70 -12.18 -9.97
C GLY A 19 14.20 -10.80 -10.41
N LYS A 20 14.51 -10.62 -11.70
CA LYS A 20 14.88 -9.29 -12.24
C LYS A 20 13.75 -8.26 -12.13
N ILE A 21 12.50 -8.66 -12.40
CA ILE A 21 11.34 -7.78 -12.22
C ILE A 21 11.18 -7.39 -10.75
N LEU A 22 11.29 -8.34 -9.83
CA LEU A 22 11.21 -8.09 -8.39
C LEU A 22 12.33 -7.16 -7.90
N HIS A 23 13.53 -7.29 -8.46
CA HIS A 23 14.62 -6.36 -8.22
C HIS A 23 14.29 -4.93 -8.71
N ASP A 24 13.83 -4.82 -9.96
CA ASP A 24 13.63 -3.52 -10.60
C ASP A 24 12.49 -2.71 -9.94
N ILE A 25 11.40 -3.38 -9.53
CA ILE A 25 10.20 -2.73 -8.97
C ILE A 25 10.47 -1.99 -7.65
N GLN A 26 11.55 -2.33 -6.95
CA GLN A 26 11.92 -1.71 -5.68
C GLN A 26 12.32 -0.24 -5.82
N ASN A 27 12.78 0.19 -6.99
CA ASN A 27 13.26 1.57 -7.17
C ASN A 27 12.18 2.57 -7.61
N TYR A 28 10.97 2.10 -7.95
CA TYR A 28 9.91 2.97 -8.48
C TYR A 28 8.53 2.74 -7.86
N HIS A 29 8.43 1.87 -6.85
CA HIS A 29 7.24 1.76 -6.02
C HIS A 29 7.50 2.37 -4.65
N ALA A 30 6.51 3.10 -4.12
CA ALA A 30 6.57 3.59 -2.76
C ALA A 30 6.62 2.43 -1.76
N HIS A 31 7.49 2.52 -0.75
CA HIS A 31 7.58 1.54 0.33
C HIS A 31 6.58 1.87 1.44
N THR A 32 6.02 0.84 2.07
CA THR A 32 5.08 1.04 3.19
C THR A 32 5.70 1.75 4.38
N SER A 33 7.01 1.57 4.60
CA SER A 33 7.81 2.26 5.61
C SER A 33 7.78 3.78 5.48
N ASP A 34 7.66 4.30 4.25
CA ASP A 34 7.82 5.72 3.97
C ASP A 34 6.49 6.48 4.06
N LEU A 35 5.38 5.75 4.19
CA LEU A 35 4.03 6.32 4.16
C LEU A 35 3.72 7.17 5.38
N LEU A 36 4.34 6.90 6.53
CA LEU A 36 4.16 7.71 7.74
C LEU A 36 4.67 9.12 7.52
N ASP A 37 5.93 9.24 7.13
CA ASP A 37 6.57 10.52 6.85
C ASP A 37 5.83 11.28 5.75
N LEU A 38 5.38 10.57 4.71
CA LEU A 38 4.61 11.17 3.61
C LEU A 38 3.26 11.75 4.10
N VAL A 39 2.55 11.05 4.97
CA VAL A 39 1.28 11.53 5.54
C VAL A 39 1.51 12.76 6.41
N GLU A 40 2.52 12.71 7.29
CA GLU A 40 2.84 13.83 8.18
C GLU A 40 3.25 15.09 7.40
N GLN A 41 4.02 14.94 6.33
CA GLN A 41 4.47 16.06 5.50
C GLN A 41 3.38 16.64 4.59
N SER A 42 2.42 15.82 4.15
CA SER A 42 1.39 16.23 3.21
C SER A 42 0.14 16.83 3.86
N GLY A 43 -0.08 16.57 5.16
CA GLY A 43 -1.28 17.05 5.87
C GLY A 43 -2.58 16.43 5.35
N VAL A 44 -2.52 15.27 4.70
CA VAL A 44 -3.71 14.58 4.18
C VAL A 44 -4.60 14.08 5.32
N ARG A 45 -5.92 14.18 5.13
CA ARG A 45 -6.91 13.72 6.12
C ARG A 45 -7.15 12.21 6.09
N GLN A 46 -6.96 11.59 4.93
CA GLN A 46 -7.18 10.15 4.73
C GLN A 46 -6.10 9.58 3.82
N LEU A 47 -5.38 8.57 4.29
CA LEU A 47 -4.54 7.72 3.47
C LEU A 47 -5.34 6.48 3.04
N ALA A 48 -5.56 6.32 1.74
CA ALA A 48 -6.22 5.17 1.15
C ALA A 48 -5.27 4.48 0.17
N LEU A 49 -4.93 3.22 0.43
CA LEU A 49 -3.97 2.45 -0.36
C LEU A 49 -4.69 1.55 -1.36
N TYR A 50 -4.36 1.75 -2.63
CA TYR A 50 -4.65 0.83 -3.73
C TYR A 50 -3.32 0.35 -4.37
N HIS A 51 -3.40 -0.61 -5.28
CA HIS A 51 -2.23 -1.13 -6.01
C HIS A 51 -1.10 -1.65 -5.09
N LEU A 52 -1.44 -2.57 -4.19
CA LEU A 52 -0.46 -3.22 -3.32
C LEU A 52 0.36 -4.25 -4.11
N VAL A 53 1.67 -4.25 -3.89
CA VAL A 53 2.61 -5.15 -4.57
C VAL A 53 3.41 -5.96 -3.51
N PRO A 54 3.38 -7.31 -3.57
CA PRO A 54 2.47 -8.09 -4.42
C PRO A 54 1.00 -7.92 -3.97
N PRO A 55 0.02 -8.15 -4.86
CA PRO A 55 -1.40 -8.06 -4.49
C PRO A 55 -1.74 -9.05 -3.36
N PRO A 56 -2.34 -8.59 -2.25
CA PRO A 56 -2.55 -9.44 -1.08
C PRO A 56 -3.61 -10.50 -1.38
N GLN A 57 -3.15 -11.75 -1.54
CA GLN A 57 -4.00 -12.89 -1.93
C GLN A 57 -4.88 -13.42 -0.78
N ASN A 58 -4.54 -13.11 0.48
CA ASN A 58 -5.26 -13.61 1.65
C ASN A 58 -5.09 -12.68 2.86
N ALA A 59 -5.76 -13.01 3.96
CA ALA A 59 -5.74 -12.23 5.21
C ALA A 59 -4.33 -12.10 5.82
N LEU A 60 -3.44 -13.07 5.63
CA LEU A 60 -2.06 -12.99 6.11
C LEU A 60 -1.30 -11.89 5.37
N PHE A 61 -1.37 -11.86 4.03
CA PHE A 61 -0.74 -10.78 3.24
C PHE A 61 -1.30 -9.41 3.62
N LYS A 62 -2.63 -9.27 3.75
CA LYS A 62 -3.25 -8.02 4.21
C LYS A 62 -2.69 -7.59 5.57
N LYS A 63 -2.56 -8.53 6.51
CA LYS A 63 -1.99 -8.27 7.84
C LYS A 63 -0.53 -7.85 7.79
N ILE A 64 0.28 -8.35 6.85
CA ILE A 64 1.66 -7.90 6.69
C ILE A 64 1.69 -6.42 6.26
N PHE A 65 0.92 -6.05 5.24
CA PHE A 65 0.82 -4.64 4.82
C PHE A 65 0.36 -3.73 5.96
N SER A 66 -0.71 -4.11 6.68
CA SER A 66 -1.29 -3.28 7.73
C SER A 66 -0.38 -2.99 8.93
N ARG A 67 0.73 -3.72 9.11
CA ARG A 67 1.66 -3.50 10.24
C ARG A 67 2.43 -2.19 10.12
N GLU A 68 2.78 -1.81 8.89
CA GLU A 68 3.62 -0.64 8.61
C GLU A 68 2.79 0.58 8.22
N LEU A 69 1.47 0.47 8.19
CA LEU A 69 0.62 1.58 7.78
C LEU A 69 0.43 2.60 8.90
N PRO A 70 0.39 3.90 8.56
CA PRO A 70 0.00 4.95 9.48
C PRO A 70 -1.38 4.68 10.09
N LYS A 71 -1.59 5.13 11.33
CA LYS A 71 -2.88 4.99 12.00
C LYS A 71 -3.99 5.67 11.17
N GLY A 72 -5.08 4.96 10.95
CA GLY A 72 -6.21 5.46 10.16
C GLY A 72 -6.08 5.26 8.65
N ALA A 73 -4.96 4.72 8.17
CA ALA A 73 -4.83 4.30 6.79
C ALA A 73 -5.79 3.14 6.47
N VAL A 74 -6.30 3.11 5.25
CA VAL A 74 -7.24 2.10 4.76
C VAL A 74 -6.65 1.39 3.55
N ILE A 75 -6.66 0.06 3.54
CA ILE A 75 -6.46 -0.72 2.31
C ILE A 75 -7.81 -0.79 1.60
N THR A 76 -7.88 -0.26 0.38
CA THR A 76 -9.15 -0.14 -0.36
C THR A 76 -9.66 -1.50 -0.83
N GLN A 77 -10.95 -1.56 -1.12
CA GLN A 77 -11.61 -2.68 -1.79
C GLN A 77 -12.17 -2.20 -3.12
N ASP A 78 -12.28 -3.10 -4.10
CA ASP A 78 -12.91 -2.77 -5.38
C ASP A 78 -14.35 -2.32 -5.13
N GLY A 79 -14.75 -1.19 -5.72
CA GLY A 79 -16.06 -0.58 -5.51
C GLY A 79 -16.18 0.31 -4.27
N MET A 80 -15.14 0.40 -3.42
CA MET A 80 -15.12 1.35 -2.31
C MET A 80 -15.15 2.79 -2.82
N MET A 81 -16.00 3.63 -2.22
CA MET A 81 -16.11 5.05 -2.58
C MET A 81 -15.70 5.96 -1.43
N PHE A 82 -15.18 7.13 -1.79
CA PHE A 82 -14.91 8.22 -0.87
C PHE A 82 -15.64 9.46 -1.37
N GLU A 83 -16.47 10.05 -0.53
CA GLU A 83 -17.11 11.33 -0.82
C GLU A 83 -16.33 12.47 -0.14
N LEU A 84 -16.14 13.54 -0.90
CA LEU A 84 -15.51 14.78 -0.46
C LEU A 84 -16.53 15.91 -0.60
N PRO A 85 -17.38 16.15 0.41
CA PRO A 85 -18.43 17.16 0.31
C PRO A 85 -17.86 18.56 0.09
N ALA A 86 -18.49 19.33 -0.79
CA ALA A 86 -18.09 20.70 -1.05
C ALA A 86 -18.15 21.56 0.22
N ALA A 87 -17.20 22.48 0.37
CA ALA A 87 -17.08 23.34 1.55
C ALA A 87 -17.03 22.56 2.88
N SER A 88 -16.47 21.35 2.86
CA SER A 88 -16.25 20.52 4.03
C SER A 88 -14.82 19.99 4.06
N ASP A 89 -14.39 19.69 5.28
CA ASP A 89 -13.12 19.03 5.58
C ASP A 89 -13.30 17.52 5.80
N ASN A 90 -14.52 17.01 5.60
CA ASN A 90 -14.85 15.61 5.83
C ASN A 90 -14.44 14.74 4.66
N VAL A 91 -13.96 13.54 4.99
CA VAL A 91 -13.79 12.44 4.04
C VAL A 91 -14.74 11.33 4.47
N LEU A 92 -15.80 11.08 3.70
CA LEU A 92 -16.79 10.06 4.02
C LEU A 92 -16.45 8.77 3.28
N ARG A 93 -16.25 7.68 4.01
CA ARG A 93 -15.98 6.37 3.43
C ARG A 93 -17.29 5.61 3.24
N ILE A 94 -17.51 5.09 2.04
CA ILE A 94 -18.63 4.22 1.69
C ILE A 94 -18.06 2.86 1.33
N ASP A 95 -18.27 1.89 2.22
CA ASP A 95 -17.83 0.51 2.03
C ASP A 95 -18.79 -0.22 1.06
N PRO A 96 -18.28 -1.10 0.18
CA PRO A 96 -19.08 -1.84 -0.80
C PRO A 96 -19.97 -2.93 -0.18
#